data_AF-A0A7K1BSD6-F1
#
_entry.id   AF-A0A7K1BSD6-F1
#
_cell.length_a   1.000
_cell.length_b   1.000
_cell.length_c   1.000
_cell.angle_alpha   90.00
_cell.angle_beta   90.00
_cell.angle_gamma   90.00
#
_symmetry.space_group_name_H-M   'P 1'
#
loop_
_entity.id
_entity.type
_entity.pdbx_description
1 polymer ?
#
loop_
_entity_poly.entity_id
_entity_poly.type
_entity_poly.pdbx_seq_one_letter_code
_entity_poly.pdbx_strand_id
1 'polypeptide(L)'
;REIRSGTLNTPSIVAFATAIASHQYLSDVVTQLRDYFISSVYKLLPDAILNGAKSARLPGIVNFTFPGTQSDTLLLLMDSANVSCSTGSACSAGVHEASHVLLAMGHTEKTAQSSLRFSLGASTTHSDIDYVLSVLPDVIARGRAANLS
;
A
#
# COMPACT_ATOMS: atom_id res chain seq x y z
N ARG A 1 -12.05 0.12 -36.17
CA ARG A 1 -10.68 0.63 -35.99
C ARG A 1 -10.80 1.84 -35.06
N GLU A 2 -10.44 1.67 -33.79
CA GLU A 2 -10.57 2.70 -32.76
C GLU A 2 -9.44 3.72 -32.94
N ILE A 3 -9.74 4.84 -33.58
CA ILE A 3 -8.80 5.96 -33.65
C ILE A 3 -9.02 6.76 -32.38
N ARG A 4 -7.98 6.87 -31.53
CA ARG A 4 -7.99 7.84 -30.42
C ARG A 4 -7.78 9.25 -31.01
N SER A 5 -8.85 9.83 -31.53
CA SER A 5 -8.88 11.19 -32.07
C SER A 5 -8.72 12.23 -30.97
N GLY A 6 -8.35 13.45 -31.36
CA GLY A 6 -8.09 14.58 -30.44
C GLY A 6 -6.68 15.14 -30.61
N THR A 7 -6.52 16.43 -30.32
CA THR A 7 -5.21 17.09 -30.30
C THR A 7 -4.28 16.35 -29.35
N LEU A 8 -3.06 16.04 -29.79
CA LEU A 8 -2.09 15.34 -28.97
C LEU A 8 -1.73 16.17 -27.74
N ASN A 9 -1.69 15.53 -26.58
CA ASN A 9 -1.10 16.11 -25.39
C ASN A 9 0.43 16.01 -25.48
N THR A 10 1.02 16.80 -26.40
CA THR A 10 2.45 16.77 -26.72
C THR A 10 3.35 16.92 -25.49
N PRO A 11 3.08 17.83 -24.52
CA PRO A 11 3.89 17.93 -23.31
C PRO A 11 3.91 16.64 -22.49
N SER A 12 2.75 16.00 -22.27
CA SER A 12 2.70 14.74 -21.51
C SER A 12 3.33 13.57 -22.27
N ILE A 13 3.26 13.54 -23.60
CA ILE A 13 3.93 12.53 -24.42
C ILE A 13 5.45 12.62 -24.22
N VAL A 14 6.01 13.83 -24.33
CA VAL A 14 7.45 14.06 -24.10
C VAL A 14 7.83 13.69 -22.67
N ALA A 15 7.09 14.17 -21.67
CA ALA A 15 7.36 13.87 -20.27
C ALA A 15 7.32 12.36 -19.97
N PHE A 16 6.38 11.62 -20.56
CA PHE A 16 6.29 10.16 -20.41
C PHE A 16 7.51 9.45 -21.00
N ALA A 17 7.94 9.86 -22.21
CA ALA A 17 9.14 9.31 -22.83
C ALA A 17 10.40 9.57 -21.97
N THR A 18 10.53 10.80 -21.44
CA THR A 18 11.63 11.15 -20.51
C THR A 18 11.58 10.32 -19.23
N ALA A 19 10.39 10.12 -18.63
CA ALA A 19 10.24 9.33 -17.43
C ALA A 19 10.68 7.88 -17.63
N ILE A 20 10.29 7.25 -18.75
CA ILE A 20 10.73 5.88 -19.09
C ILE A 20 12.25 5.81 -19.23
N ALA A 21 12.84 6.74 -19.98
CA ALA A 21 14.28 6.75 -20.26
C ALA A 21 15.15 7.04 -19.03
N SER A 22 14.57 7.61 -17.97
CA SER A 22 15.31 8.01 -16.76
C SER A 22 15.79 6.82 -15.92
N HIS A 23 15.19 5.63 -16.06
CA HIS A 23 15.52 4.41 -15.31
C HIS A 23 15.70 4.62 -13.79
N GLN A 24 15.00 5.59 -13.21
CA GLN A 24 15.15 5.96 -11.79
C GLN A 24 14.69 4.86 -10.82
N TYR A 25 13.89 3.91 -11.30
CA TYR A 25 13.40 2.80 -10.49
C TYR A 25 14.42 1.65 -10.43
N LEU A 26 15.26 1.67 -9.39
CA LEU A 26 16.19 0.59 -9.09
C LEU A 26 15.46 -0.54 -8.35
N SER A 27 14.94 -1.52 -9.10
CA SER A 27 14.10 -2.61 -8.57
C SER A 27 14.73 -3.37 -7.41
N ASP A 28 16.05 -3.57 -7.43
CA ASP A 28 16.75 -4.34 -6.40
C ASP A 28 16.82 -3.58 -5.08
N VAL A 29 17.06 -2.27 -5.14
CA VAL A 29 17.07 -1.38 -3.97
C VAL A 29 15.66 -1.32 -3.36
N VAL A 30 14.64 -1.12 -4.19
CA VAL A 30 13.25 -1.08 -3.72
C VAL A 30 12.82 -2.42 -3.14
N THR A 31 13.26 -3.54 -3.72
CA THR A 31 13.03 -4.89 -3.19
C THR A 31 13.65 -5.06 -1.79
N GLN A 32 14.89 -4.60 -1.60
CA GLN A 32 15.56 -4.68 -0.29
C GLN A 32 14.79 -3.86 0.78
N LEU A 33 14.35 -2.65 0.44
CA LEU A 33 13.53 -1.83 1.35
C LEU A 33 12.19 -2.50 1.66
N ARG A 34 11.54 -3.10 0.66
CA ARG A 34 10.29 -3.84 0.84
C ARG A 34 10.48 -5.02 1.80
N ASP A 35 11.52 -5.81 1.61
CA ASP A 35 11.77 -7.01 2.42
C ASP A 35 12.19 -6.64 3.85
N TYR A 36 12.97 -5.57 4.00
CA TYR A 36 13.25 -4.96 5.30
C TYR A 36 11.96 -4.55 6.00
N PHE A 37 11.06 -3.84 5.30
CA PHE A 37 9.79 -3.40 5.86
C PHE A 37 8.92 -4.60 6.30
N ILE A 38 8.76 -5.62 5.43
CA ILE A 38 7.98 -6.83 5.73
C ILE A 38 8.52 -7.53 6.99
N SER A 39 9.84 -7.76 7.05
CA SER A 39 10.44 -8.47 8.18
C SER A 39 10.31 -7.69 9.50
N SER A 40 10.35 -6.36 9.43
CA SER A 40 10.20 -5.49 10.59
C SER A 40 8.75 -5.39 11.07
N VAL A 41 7.78 -5.36 10.15
CA VAL A 41 6.35 -5.45 10.49
C VAL A 41 6.05 -6.74 11.26
N TYR A 42 6.56 -7.89 10.82
CA TYR A 42 6.35 -9.15 11.53
C TYR A 42 6.94 -9.16 12.95
N LYS A 43 8.06 -8.46 13.19
CA LYS A 43 8.65 -8.32 14.53
C LYS A 43 7.79 -7.46 15.45
N LEU A 44 7.21 -6.38 14.92
CA LEU A 44 6.41 -5.43 15.70
C LEU A 44 4.96 -5.89 15.90
N LEU A 45 4.40 -6.55 14.89
CA LEU A 45 2.98 -6.94 14.80
C LEU A 45 2.88 -8.40 14.34
N PRO A 46 3.10 -9.37 15.25
CA PRO A 46 3.17 -10.79 14.88
C PRO A 46 1.89 -11.37 14.27
N ASP A 47 0.74 -10.73 14.50
CA ASP A 47 -0.55 -11.13 13.94
C ASP A 47 -0.88 -10.45 12.59
N ALA A 48 0.02 -9.62 12.06
CA ALA A 48 -0.11 -9.05 10.73
C ALA A 48 -0.05 -10.15 9.65
N ILE A 49 -0.94 -10.07 8.66
CA ILE A 49 -1.06 -11.06 7.58
C ILE A 49 -0.60 -10.42 6.28
N LEU A 50 0.51 -10.92 5.71
CA LEU A 50 0.99 -10.47 4.40
C LEU A 50 0.12 -11.07 3.29
N ASN A 51 -0.59 -10.20 2.57
CA ASN A 51 -1.47 -10.61 1.48
C ASN A 51 -0.61 -10.95 0.25
N GLY A 52 -0.83 -12.13 -0.33
CA GLY A 52 -0.01 -12.63 -1.44
C GLY A 52 1.38 -13.11 -1.01
N ALA A 53 1.56 -13.54 0.25
CA ALA A 53 2.84 -13.96 0.82
C ALA A 53 3.63 -14.97 -0.05
N LYS A 54 2.94 -15.89 -0.73
CA LYS A 54 3.52 -16.98 -1.52
C LYS A 54 3.60 -16.72 -3.03
N SER A 55 3.16 -15.55 -3.51
CA SER A 55 3.16 -15.23 -4.94
C SER A 55 4.39 -14.43 -5.35
N ALA A 56 4.73 -14.47 -6.64
CA ALA A 56 5.56 -13.44 -7.25
C ALA A 56 4.92 -12.07 -6.98
N ARG A 57 5.73 -11.05 -6.73
CA ARG A 57 5.26 -9.71 -6.35
C ARG A 57 6.13 -8.62 -6.94
N LEU A 58 5.51 -7.45 -7.11
CA LEU A 58 6.22 -6.25 -7.54
C LEU A 58 7.26 -5.82 -6.49
N PRO A 59 8.39 -5.22 -6.92
CA PRO A 59 9.48 -4.85 -6.02
C PRO A 59 9.09 -3.94 -4.86
N GLY A 60 8.15 -3.01 -5.08
CA GLY A 60 7.77 -2.00 -4.09
C GLY A 60 6.41 -2.17 -3.43
N ILE A 61 5.69 -3.28 -3.62
CA ILE A 61 4.34 -3.43 -3.06
C ILE A 61 4.37 -4.28 -1.79
N VAL A 62 3.84 -3.71 -0.71
CA VAL A 62 3.52 -4.41 0.54
C VAL A 62 2.04 -4.22 0.84
N ASN A 63 1.31 -5.30 1.06
CA ASN A 63 -0.09 -5.24 1.48
C ASN A 63 -0.29 -6.16 2.69
N PHE A 64 -0.60 -5.57 3.84
CA PHE A 64 -0.85 -6.27 5.09
C PHE A 64 -2.31 -6.13 5.50
N THR A 65 -2.89 -7.23 5.95
CA THR A 65 -4.11 -7.22 6.77
C THR A 65 -3.73 -7.20 8.25
N PHE A 66 -4.31 -6.29 9.01
CA PHE A 66 -4.16 -6.15 10.45
C PHE A 66 -5.47 -6.57 11.14
N PRO A 67 -5.56 -7.79 11.71
CA PRO A 67 -6.81 -8.25 12.30
C PRO A 67 -7.33 -7.32 13.41
N GLY A 68 -8.66 -7.14 13.41
CA GLY A 68 -9.36 -6.36 14.44
C GLY A 68 -9.39 -4.85 14.20
N THR A 69 -8.99 -4.36 13.02
CA THR A 69 -9.05 -2.93 12.66
C THR A 69 -10.03 -2.66 11.51
N GLN A 70 -10.31 -1.38 11.24
CA GLN A 70 -11.02 -0.92 10.05
C GLN A 70 -10.12 -0.06 9.16
N SER A 71 -10.12 -0.34 7.86
CA SER A 71 -9.28 0.30 6.84
C SER A 71 -9.40 1.83 6.84
N ASP A 72 -10.60 2.39 6.94
CA ASP A 72 -10.81 3.85 6.91
C ASP A 72 -10.26 4.53 8.16
N THR A 73 -10.41 3.89 9.32
CA THR A 73 -9.80 4.35 10.57
C THR A 73 -8.29 4.33 10.46
N LEU A 74 -7.72 3.25 9.90
CA LEU A 74 -6.27 3.16 9.71
C LEU A 74 -5.75 4.23 8.74
N LEU A 75 -6.45 4.50 7.63
CA LEU A 75 -6.05 5.58 6.70
C LEU A 75 -6.00 6.93 7.40
N LEU A 76 -7.04 7.27 8.17
CA LEU A 76 -7.09 8.52 8.92
C LEU A 76 -5.95 8.63 9.94
N LEU A 77 -5.65 7.53 10.65
CA LEU A 77 -4.59 7.49 11.65
C LEU A 77 -3.19 7.59 11.02
N MET A 78 -2.98 6.92 9.87
CA MET A 78 -1.72 7.03 9.12
C MET A 78 -1.53 8.44 8.54
N ASP A 79 -2.59 9.04 8.00
CA ASP A 79 -2.57 10.43 7.50
C ASP A 79 -2.25 11.42 8.63
N SER A 80 -2.87 11.24 9.81
CA SER A 80 -2.55 12.01 11.02
C SER A 80 -1.09 11.85 11.48
N ALA A 81 -0.46 10.72 11.15
CA ALA A 81 0.95 10.45 11.37
C ALA A 81 1.85 10.92 10.21
N ASN A 82 1.32 11.66 9.23
CA ASN A 82 2.01 12.12 8.03
C ASN A 82 2.54 10.97 7.15
N VAL A 83 1.84 9.83 7.09
CA VAL A 83 2.18 8.69 6.23
C VAL A 83 1.06 8.45 5.23
N SER A 84 1.37 8.61 3.94
CA SER A 84 0.45 8.24 2.87
C SER A 84 0.49 6.74 2.59
N CYS A 85 -0.67 6.09 2.70
CA CYS A 85 -0.88 4.70 2.28
C CYS A 85 -2.27 4.55 1.65
N SER A 86 -2.64 3.33 1.28
CA SER A 86 -3.90 3.04 0.61
C SER A 86 -4.53 1.79 1.22
N THR A 87 -5.83 1.57 1.04
CA THR A 87 -6.52 0.35 1.45
C THR A 87 -7.03 -0.38 0.19
N GLY A 88 -7.13 -1.70 0.26
CA GLY A 88 -7.78 -2.51 -0.77
C GLY A 88 -7.34 -2.28 -2.22
N SER A 89 -8.25 -2.58 -3.16
CA SER A 89 -8.09 -2.35 -4.59
C SER A 89 -8.46 -0.90 -4.90
N ALA A 90 -7.48 -0.14 -5.40
CA ALA A 90 -7.38 1.31 -5.57
C ALA A 90 -8.55 2.11 -6.21
N CYS A 91 -9.75 1.56 -6.42
CA CYS A 91 -10.87 2.25 -7.06
C CYS A 91 -12.21 1.77 -6.52
N SER A 92 -12.68 2.33 -5.41
CA SER A 92 -14.12 2.42 -5.11
C SER A 92 -14.41 3.87 -4.77
N ALA A 93 -14.64 4.67 -5.82
CA ALA A 93 -15.01 6.06 -5.65
C ALA A 93 -16.31 6.14 -4.82
N GLY A 94 -16.18 6.56 -3.56
CA GLY A 94 -17.29 6.97 -2.70
C GLY A 94 -18.05 5.88 -1.93
N VAL A 95 -17.69 4.59 -2.05
CA VAL A 95 -18.38 3.52 -1.30
C VAL A 95 -17.36 2.65 -0.56
N HIS A 96 -17.55 2.53 0.76
CA HIS A 96 -16.71 1.75 1.64
C HIS A 96 -17.02 0.26 1.49
N GLU A 97 -16.46 -0.36 0.44
CA GLU A 97 -16.64 -1.79 0.16
C GLU A 97 -15.35 -2.57 0.39
N ALA A 98 -15.52 -3.85 0.77
CA ALA A 98 -14.41 -4.79 0.84
C ALA A 98 -13.71 -4.91 -0.52
N SER A 99 -12.38 -5.01 -0.54
CA SER A 99 -11.65 -5.16 -1.79
C SER A 99 -12.03 -6.45 -2.50
N HIS A 100 -12.60 -6.34 -3.69
CA HIS A 100 -12.92 -7.50 -4.54
C HIS A 100 -11.69 -8.38 -4.84
N VAL A 101 -10.48 -7.79 -4.87
CA VAL A 101 -9.23 -8.54 -5.02
C VAL A 101 -8.93 -9.39 -3.79
N LEU A 102 -9.03 -8.81 -2.58
CA LEU A 102 -8.80 -9.57 -1.35
C LEU A 102 -9.88 -10.64 -1.15
N LEU A 103 -11.13 -10.35 -1.48
CA LEU A 103 -12.21 -11.34 -1.50
C LEU A 103 -11.89 -12.50 -2.47
N ALA A 104 -11.43 -12.20 -3.68
CA ALA A 104 -10.99 -13.22 -4.65
C ALA A 104 -9.77 -14.03 -4.17
N MET A 105 -8.94 -13.46 -3.30
CA MET A 105 -7.82 -14.15 -2.64
C MET A 105 -8.27 -15.03 -1.45
N GLY A 106 -9.57 -15.04 -1.12
CA GLY A 106 -10.15 -15.86 -0.05
C GLY A 106 -10.29 -15.16 1.30
N HIS A 107 -10.11 -13.83 1.35
CA HIS A 107 -10.44 -13.05 2.55
C HIS A 107 -11.94 -12.96 2.75
N THR A 108 -12.35 -12.85 4.01
CA THR A 108 -13.71 -12.43 4.38
C THR A 108 -13.85 -10.91 4.19
N GLU A 109 -15.08 -10.39 4.08
CA GLU A 109 -15.33 -8.94 4.04
C GLU A 109 -14.62 -8.21 5.18
N LYS A 110 -14.76 -8.73 6.40
CA LYS A 110 -14.10 -8.19 7.60
C LYS A 110 -12.58 -8.07 7.41
N THR A 111 -11.91 -9.15 6.97
CA THR A 111 -10.45 -9.15 6.83
C THR A 111 -9.96 -8.36 5.60
N ALA A 112 -10.78 -8.26 4.55
CA ALA A 112 -10.53 -7.42 3.39
C ALA A 112 -10.62 -5.92 3.74
N GLN A 113 -11.48 -5.56 4.69
CA GLN A 113 -11.65 -4.22 5.26
C GLN A 113 -10.68 -3.89 6.41
N SER A 114 -9.65 -4.71 6.62
CA SER A 114 -8.61 -4.46 7.63
C SER A 114 -7.21 -4.39 7.01
N SER A 115 -7.10 -3.90 5.77
CA SER A 115 -5.84 -3.97 5.00
C SER A 115 -5.25 -2.60 4.68
N LEU A 116 -3.92 -2.47 4.83
CA LEU A 116 -3.13 -1.34 4.33
C LEU A 116 -2.16 -1.81 3.25
N ARG A 117 -2.04 -0.99 2.21
CA ARG A 117 -1.09 -1.11 1.11
C ARG A 117 -0.10 0.04 1.16
N PHE A 118 1.17 -0.31 1.18
CA PHE A 118 2.30 0.60 1.02
C PHE A 118 2.96 0.35 -0.33
N SER A 119 3.23 1.44 -1.04
CA SER A 119 3.86 1.43 -2.37
C SER A 119 5.18 2.20 -2.29
N LEU A 120 6.28 1.47 -2.28
CA LEU A 120 7.64 2.00 -2.25
C LEU A 120 8.09 2.33 -3.68
N GLY A 121 8.75 3.47 -3.84
CA GLY A 121 9.16 4.03 -5.12
C GLY A 121 10.64 4.38 -5.18
N ALA A 122 11.05 5.00 -6.30
CA ALA A 122 12.42 5.43 -6.54
C ALA A 122 12.95 6.44 -5.50
N SER A 123 12.06 7.19 -4.86
CA SER A 123 12.39 8.19 -3.84
C SER A 123 12.28 7.67 -2.41
N THR A 124 11.84 6.42 -2.20
CA THR A 124 11.69 5.86 -0.85
C THR A 124 13.06 5.57 -0.26
N THR A 125 13.26 6.01 0.98
CA THR A 125 14.50 5.85 1.73
C THR A 125 14.33 4.90 2.91
N HIS A 126 15.44 4.43 3.48
CA HIS A 126 15.41 3.64 4.71
C HIS A 126 14.78 4.42 5.88
N SER A 127 15.08 5.73 5.98
CA SER A 127 14.49 6.60 7.00
C SER A 127 12.97 6.73 6.89
N ASP A 128 12.42 6.71 5.67
CA ASP A 128 10.97 6.71 5.50
C ASP A 128 10.37 5.42 6.07
N ILE A 129 11.00 4.28 5.81
CA ILE A 129 10.56 2.98 6.35
C ILE A 129 10.69 2.94 7.86
N ASP A 130 11.79 3.43 8.43
CA ASP A 130 11.99 3.51 9.88
C ASP A 130 10.92 4.38 10.54
N TYR A 131 10.58 5.51 9.93
CA TYR A 131 9.52 6.39 10.42
C TYR A 131 8.16 5.67 10.42
N VAL A 132 7.79 5.02 9.32
CA VAL A 132 6.55 4.23 9.24
C VAL A 132 6.54 3.14 10.32
N LEU A 133 7.63 2.40 10.49
CA LEU A 133 7.77 1.37 11.52
C LEU A 133 7.67 1.92 12.95
N SER A 134 8.09 3.17 13.18
CA SER A 134 8.00 3.81 14.49
C SER A 134 6.56 4.18 14.89
N VAL A 135 5.72 4.54 13.92
CA VAL A 135 4.32 4.99 14.18
C VAL A 135 3.30 3.86 14.04
N LEU A 136 3.60 2.85 13.22
CA LEU A 136 2.66 1.79 12.88
C LEU A 136 2.08 1.04 14.10
N PRO A 137 2.86 0.67 15.15
CA PRO A 137 2.31 -0.03 16.31
C PRO A 137 1.22 0.78 17.04
N ASP A 138 1.42 2.08 17.23
CA ASP A 138 0.42 2.97 17.85
C ASP A 138 -0.83 3.08 16.99
N VAL A 139 -0.66 3.26 15.68
CA VAL A 139 -1.77 3.30 14.72
C VAL A 139 -2.61 2.03 14.78
N ILE A 140 -1.98 0.85 14.79
CA ILE A 140 -2.70 -0.43 14.88
C ILE A 140 -3.39 -0.58 16.24
N ALA A 141 -2.75 -0.21 17.34
CA ALA A 141 -3.36 -0.27 18.67
C ALA A 141 -4.62 0.61 18.77
N ARG A 142 -4.53 1.85 18.28
CA ARG A 142 -5.67 2.79 18.23
C ARG A 142 -6.76 2.32 17.28
N GLY A 143 -6.38 1.78 16.12
CA GLY A 143 -7.32 1.19 15.15
C GLY A 143 -8.09 0.00 15.73
N ARG A 144 -7.45 -0.82 16.58
CA ARG A 144 -8.13 -1.91 17.29
C ARG A 144 -9.09 -1.39 18.37
N ALA A 145 -8.67 -0.38 19.14
CA ALA A 145 -9.50 0.22 20.18
C ALA A 145 -10.80 0.82 19.61
N ALA A 146 -10.71 1.50 18.46
CA ALA A 146 -11.86 2.13 17.78
C ALA A 146 -12.83 1.13 17.13
N ASN A 147 -12.42 -0.13 16.91
CA ASN A 147 -13.26 -1.17 16.30
C ASN A 147 -13.95 -2.07 17.36
N LEU A 148 -13.62 -1.89 18.63
CA LEU A 148 -14.26 -2.55 19.77
C LEU A 148 -15.41 -1.72 20.37
N SER A 149 -15.46 -0.43 20.05
CA SER A 149 -16.53 0.52 20.42
C SER A 149 -17.65 0.52 19.38
#